data_AF-A0A340XQ65-F1
#
_entry.id   AF-A0A340XQ65-F1
#
_cell.length_a   1.000
_cell.length_b   1.000
_cell.length_c   1.000
_cell.angle_alpha   90.00
_cell.angle_beta   90.00
_cell.angle_gamma   90.00
#
_symmetry.space_group_name_H-M   'P 1'
#
loop_
_entity.id
_entity.type
_entity.pdbx_description
1 polymer ?
#
loop_
_entity_poly.entity_id
_entity_poly.type
_entity_poly.pdbx_seq_one_letter_code
_entity_poly.pdbx_strand_id
1 'polypeptide(L)'
;MEPCRSLALLTSSLGLLSLLVALSTNFWFVAEGPSFLSHSGLWPRGDQGSVEGYIHVTQSFCVLAVLWGLISASFLVMSCIPSLSAPGRGPIVSTFIAFAAALSLLVAMAVYTIERWKQPGHPQIHSFFSWSFYLGWASTVLFLCAGGLSLGAHYRAHRPGYEAM
;
A
#
# COMPACT_ATOMS: atom_id res chain seq x y z
N MET A 1 5.14 -25.64 6.35
CA MET A 1 5.31 -24.25 5.87
C MET A 1 5.69 -23.39 7.06
N GLU A 2 6.73 -22.54 6.95
CA GLU A 2 7.04 -21.59 8.02
C GLU A 2 5.86 -20.59 8.15
N PRO A 3 5.15 -20.53 9.30
CA PRO A 3 3.93 -19.74 9.45
C PRO A 3 4.15 -18.25 9.17
N CYS A 4 5.36 -17.73 9.42
CA CYS A 4 5.73 -16.35 9.13
C CYS A 4 5.73 -16.04 7.62
N ARG A 5 6.15 -16.97 6.76
CA ARG A 5 6.17 -16.76 5.30
C ARG A 5 4.76 -16.71 4.73
N SER A 6 3.89 -17.62 5.16
CA SER A 6 2.49 -17.64 4.74
C SER A 6 1.75 -16.39 5.20
N LEU A 7 1.99 -15.91 6.43
CA LEU A 7 1.43 -14.66 6.92
C LEU A 7 1.98 -13.43 6.17
N ALA A 8 3.27 -13.41 5.82
CA ALA A 8 3.85 -12.35 5.00
C ALA A 8 3.21 -12.29 3.61
N LEU A 9 2.96 -13.45 2.99
CA LEU A 9 2.22 -13.56 1.73
C LEU A 9 0.80 -13.01 1.84
N LEU A 10 0.06 -13.44 2.85
CA LEU A 10 -1.33 -13.03 3.06
C LEU A 10 -1.44 -11.52 3.32
N THR A 11 -0.56 -10.97 4.14
CA THR A 11 -0.54 -9.53 4.43
C THR A 11 -0.13 -8.71 3.21
N SER A 12 0.86 -9.18 2.43
CA SER A 12 1.26 -8.52 1.19
C SER A 12 0.17 -8.56 0.11
N SER A 13 -0.53 -9.70 -0.05
CA SER A 13 -1.59 -9.84 -1.05
C SER A 13 -2.83 -9.03 -0.66
N LEU A 14 -3.20 -9.05 0.62
CA LEU A 14 -4.30 -8.24 1.14
C LEU A 14 -3.98 -6.75 0.99
N GLY A 15 -2.75 -6.33 1.33
CA GLY A 15 -2.30 -4.95 1.15
C GLY A 15 -2.36 -4.50 -0.32
N LEU A 16 -1.94 -5.36 -1.25
CA LEU A 16 -2.01 -5.09 -2.69
C LEU A 16 -3.46 -5.00 -3.19
N LEU A 17 -4.32 -5.92 -2.79
CA LEU A 17 -5.74 -5.91 -3.14
C LEU A 17 -6.44 -4.66 -2.62
N SER A 18 -6.21 -4.30 -1.35
CA SER A 18 -6.77 -3.07 -0.76
C SER A 18 -6.29 -1.82 -1.49
N LEU A 19 -5.01 -1.76 -1.90
CA LEU A 19 -4.47 -0.64 -2.68
C LEU A 19 -5.08 -0.57 -4.09
N LEU A 20 -5.22 -1.70 -4.77
CA LEU A 20 -5.84 -1.76 -6.09
C LEU A 20 -7.30 -1.32 -6.02
N VAL A 21 -8.05 -1.79 -5.02
CA VAL A 21 -9.44 -1.35 -4.78
C VAL A 21 -9.47 0.15 -4.53
N ALA A 22 -8.61 0.67 -3.65
CA ALA A 22 -8.53 2.10 -3.37
C ALA A 22 -8.23 2.91 -4.64
N LEU A 23 -7.26 2.50 -5.46
CA LEU A 23 -6.91 3.21 -6.69
C LEU A 23 -8.01 3.19 -7.76
N SER A 24 -8.81 2.13 -7.79
CA SER A 24 -9.86 1.93 -8.80
C SER A 24 -11.13 2.71 -8.50
N THR A 25 -11.32 3.13 -7.24
CA THR A 25 -12.56 3.70 -6.75
C THR A 25 -12.49 5.22 -6.68
N ASN A 26 -13.64 5.87 -6.89
CA ASN A 26 -13.75 7.32 -6.80
C ASN A 26 -14.08 7.84 -5.39
N PHE A 27 -13.99 6.98 -4.38
CA PHE A 27 -14.41 7.28 -3.01
C PHE A 27 -13.22 7.64 -2.11
N TRP A 28 -12.33 8.51 -2.60
CA TRP A 28 -11.23 9.05 -1.79
C TRP A 28 -11.71 10.25 -0.97
N PHE A 29 -12.51 11.10 -1.59
CA PHE A 29 -12.98 12.33 -1.00
C PHE A 29 -14.43 12.59 -1.38
N VAL A 30 -15.22 13.02 -0.41
CA VAL A 30 -16.63 13.37 -0.59
C VAL A 30 -16.78 14.84 -0.27
N ALA A 31 -17.37 15.57 -1.22
CA ALA A 31 -17.84 16.92 -1.01
C ALA A 31 -19.38 16.88 -0.95
N GLU A 32 -19.93 17.21 0.21
CA GLU A 32 -21.36 17.27 0.46
C GLU A 32 -21.78 18.74 0.56
N GLY A 33 -22.61 19.17 -0.39
CA GLY A 33 -23.27 20.48 -0.40
C GLY A 33 -24.76 20.35 -0.12
N PRO A 34 -25.51 21.47 -0.05
CA PRO A 34 -26.92 21.49 0.36
C PRO A 34 -27.86 20.66 -0.53
N SER A 35 -27.44 20.34 -1.76
CA SER A 35 -28.25 19.63 -2.75
C SER A 35 -27.43 18.67 -3.63
N PHE A 36 -26.12 18.58 -3.40
CA PHE A 36 -25.20 17.85 -4.28
C PHE A 36 -24.19 17.06 -3.46
N LEU A 37 -24.01 15.79 -3.82
CA LEU A 37 -23.00 14.91 -3.27
C LEU A 37 -22.03 14.54 -4.38
N SER A 38 -20.77 14.96 -4.25
CA SER A 38 -19.74 14.70 -5.25
C SER A 38 -18.65 13.81 -4.69
N HIS A 39 -18.36 12.72 -5.39
CA HIS A 39 -17.28 11.80 -5.09
C HIS A 39 -16.09 12.09 -6.01
N SER A 40 -14.95 12.39 -5.41
CA SER A 40 -13.70 12.59 -6.13
C SER A 40 -12.74 11.44 -5.85
N GLY A 41 -12.37 10.74 -6.93
CA GLY A 41 -11.33 9.74 -6.92
C GLY A 41 -9.94 10.34 -7.12
N LEU A 42 -8.95 9.44 -7.14
CA LEU A 42 -7.60 9.81 -7.52
C LEU A 42 -7.48 10.09 -9.03
N TRP A 43 -8.39 9.56 -9.86
CA TRP A 43 -8.44 9.75 -11.31
C TRP A 43 -9.59 10.70 -11.70
N PRO A 44 -9.33 12.00 -11.86
CA PRO A 44 -10.38 12.95 -12.22
C PRO A 44 -11.01 12.60 -13.58
N ARG A 45 -12.33 12.45 -13.61
CA ARG A 45 -13.12 12.24 -14.84
C ARG A 45 -13.64 13.59 -15.33
N GLY A 46 -12.93 14.22 -16.27
CA GLY A 46 -13.43 15.39 -17.01
C GLY A 46 -12.38 16.44 -17.31
N ASP A 47 -12.75 17.38 -18.17
CA ASP A 47 -12.01 18.60 -18.55
C ASP A 47 -12.04 19.66 -17.42
N GLN A 48 -11.91 19.19 -16.17
CA GLN A 48 -11.77 20.08 -15.01
C GLN A 48 -10.34 20.59 -15.03
N GLY A 49 -10.19 21.89 -15.26
CA GLY A 49 -8.92 22.57 -15.50
C GLY A 49 -7.79 22.15 -14.55
N SER A 50 -6.56 22.25 -15.07
CA SER A 50 -5.28 21.99 -14.39
C SER A 50 -5.40 21.11 -13.14
N VAL A 51 -5.42 19.78 -13.33
CA VAL A 51 -5.34 18.81 -12.24
C VAL A 51 -4.24 19.23 -11.26
N GLU A 52 -4.63 19.40 -9.99
CA GLU A 52 -3.73 19.87 -8.95
C GLU A 52 -2.49 18.97 -8.86
N GLY A 53 -1.30 19.57 -8.81
CA GLY A 53 -0.03 18.85 -8.90
C GLY A 53 0.13 17.76 -7.83
N TYR A 54 -0.45 17.94 -6.65
CA TYR A 54 -0.41 16.94 -5.58
C TYR A 54 -1.16 15.64 -5.92
N ILE A 55 -2.19 15.70 -6.79
CA ILE A 55 -2.91 14.52 -7.26
C ILE A 55 -1.99 13.68 -8.13
N HIS A 56 -1.22 14.30 -9.04
CA HIS A 56 -0.24 13.59 -9.87
C HIS A 56 0.89 12.96 -9.05
N VAL A 57 1.34 13.65 -8.00
CA VAL A 57 2.32 13.08 -7.06
C VAL A 57 1.73 11.86 -6.37
N THR A 58 0.51 11.98 -5.83
CA THR A 58 -0.19 10.88 -5.14
C THR A 58 -0.42 9.69 -6.07
N GLN A 59 -0.86 9.92 -7.31
CA GLN A 59 -1.02 8.88 -8.35
C GLN A 59 0.30 8.16 -8.62
N SER A 60 1.37 8.91 -8.86
CA SER A 60 2.67 8.37 -9.22
C SER A 60 3.21 7.46 -8.12
N PHE A 61 3.16 7.93 -6.87
CA PHE A 61 3.61 7.16 -5.71
C PHE A 61 2.73 5.94 -5.42
N CYS A 62 1.41 6.04 -5.62
CA CYS A 62 0.51 4.89 -5.52
C CYS A 62 0.79 3.83 -6.60
N VAL A 63 1.04 4.23 -7.84
CA VAL A 63 1.42 3.30 -8.92
C VAL A 63 2.75 2.62 -8.61
N LEU A 64 3.75 3.39 -8.17
CA LEU A 64 5.02 2.84 -7.67
C LEU A 64 4.79 1.81 -6.55
N ALA A 65 3.93 2.12 -5.57
CA ALA A 65 3.60 1.20 -4.49
C ALA A 65 2.94 -0.10 -4.99
N VAL A 66 2.06 -0.04 -6.00
CA VAL A 66 1.48 -1.23 -6.64
C VAL A 66 2.55 -2.07 -7.32
N LEU A 67 3.46 -1.43 -8.09
CA LEU A 67 4.54 -2.12 -8.78
C LEU A 67 5.47 -2.84 -7.78
N TRP A 68 5.90 -2.13 -6.73
CA TRP A 68 6.69 -2.74 -5.66
C TRP A 68 5.93 -3.85 -4.94
N GLY A 69 4.66 -3.65 -4.59
CA GLY A 69 3.82 -4.66 -3.95
C GLY A 69 3.67 -5.93 -4.79
N LEU A 70 3.51 -5.80 -6.10
CA LEU A 70 3.43 -6.92 -7.04
C LEU A 70 4.75 -7.70 -7.11
N ILE A 71 5.88 -6.99 -7.18
CA ILE A 71 7.21 -7.61 -7.19
C ILE A 71 7.47 -8.32 -5.85
N SER A 72 7.13 -7.71 -4.72
CA SER A 72 7.25 -8.34 -3.39
C SER A 72 6.44 -9.64 -3.32
N ALA A 73 5.17 -9.60 -3.75
CA ALA A 73 4.29 -10.75 -3.75
C ALA A 73 4.82 -11.89 -4.63
N SER A 74 5.35 -11.60 -5.82
CA SER A 74 5.91 -12.63 -6.71
C SER A 74 7.13 -13.31 -6.10
N PHE A 75 8.05 -12.56 -5.47
CA PHE A 75 9.20 -13.13 -4.75
C PHE A 75 8.78 -13.98 -3.55
N LEU A 76 7.74 -13.56 -2.81
CA LEU A 76 7.20 -14.34 -1.71
C LEU A 76 6.54 -15.64 -2.21
N VAL A 77 5.82 -15.61 -3.34
CA VAL A 77 5.22 -16.81 -3.95
C VAL A 77 6.31 -17.79 -4.38
N MET A 78 7.35 -17.31 -5.07
CA MET A 78 8.50 -18.14 -5.42
C MET A 78 9.19 -18.74 -4.20
N SER A 79 9.26 -17.99 -3.09
CA SER A 79 9.85 -18.43 -1.81
C SER A 79 8.99 -19.45 -1.05
N CYS A 80 7.72 -19.63 -1.43
CA CYS A 80 6.83 -20.65 -0.87
C CYS A 80 6.79 -21.93 -1.71
N ILE A 81 7.32 -21.93 -2.93
CA ILE A 81 7.42 -23.10 -3.78
C ILE A 81 8.81 -23.75 -3.55
N PRO A 82 8.87 -24.96 -2.95
CA PRO A 82 10.14 -25.60 -2.60
C PRO A 82 11.02 -25.92 -3.82
N SER A 83 10.42 -26.13 -5.00
CA SER A 83 11.14 -26.49 -6.25
C SER A 83 11.83 -25.31 -6.94
N LEU A 84 11.44 -24.06 -6.62
CA LEU A 84 11.99 -22.84 -7.23
C LEU A 84 12.82 -22.00 -6.23
N SER A 85 12.86 -22.43 -4.97
CA SER A 85 13.56 -21.70 -3.91
C SER A 85 15.08 -21.95 -3.98
N ALA A 86 15.82 -21.04 -4.62
CA ALA A 86 17.26 -20.96 -4.42
C ALA A 86 17.56 -20.62 -2.93
N PRO A 87 18.62 -21.17 -2.32
CA PRO A 87 18.85 -21.04 -0.88
C PRO A 87 18.98 -19.58 -0.43
N GLY A 88 18.12 -19.14 0.49
CA GLY A 88 18.35 -18.01 1.40
C GLY A 88 18.16 -16.58 0.90
N ARG A 89 18.18 -16.29 -0.42
CA ARG A 89 18.17 -14.89 -0.92
C ARG A 89 16.80 -14.30 -1.28
N GLY A 90 15.79 -15.11 -1.58
CA GLY A 90 14.43 -14.63 -1.92
C GLY A 90 13.75 -13.77 -0.83
N PRO A 91 13.76 -14.18 0.45
CA PRO A 91 13.02 -13.49 1.53
C PRO A 91 13.54 -12.09 1.88
N ILE A 92 14.85 -11.83 1.70
CA ILE A 92 15.42 -10.52 2.04
C ILE A 92 15.09 -9.48 0.97
N VAL A 93 15.08 -9.88 -0.30
CA VAL A 93 14.71 -9.00 -1.42
C VAL A 93 13.24 -8.61 -1.32
N SER A 94 12.34 -9.56 -1.02
CA SER A 94 10.92 -9.24 -0.80
C SER A 94 10.71 -8.28 0.37
N THR A 95 11.53 -8.39 1.43
CA THR A 95 11.47 -7.48 2.58
C THR A 95 11.78 -6.04 2.18
N PHE A 96 12.88 -5.79 1.47
CA PHE A 96 13.24 -4.44 1.01
C PHE A 96 12.16 -3.85 0.09
N ILE A 97 11.62 -4.68 -0.81
CA ILE A 97 10.60 -4.26 -1.76
C ILE A 97 9.27 -3.96 -1.06
N ALA A 98 8.88 -4.74 -0.05
CA ALA A 98 7.70 -4.47 0.77
C ALA A 98 7.82 -3.14 1.54
N PHE A 99 9.00 -2.84 2.10
CA PHE A 99 9.25 -1.54 2.74
C PHE A 99 9.26 -0.40 1.74
N ALA A 100 9.80 -0.59 0.53
CA ALA A 100 9.73 0.41 -0.54
C ALA A 100 8.28 0.70 -0.96
N ALA A 101 7.44 -0.34 -1.06
CA ALA A 101 6.00 -0.19 -1.32
C ALA A 101 5.32 0.62 -0.21
N ALA A 102 5.58 0.26 1.06
CA ALA A 102 5.02 0.94 2.22
C ALA A 102 5.44 2.42 2.28
N LEU A 103 6.72 2.73 2.06
CA LEU A 103 7.22 4.10 2.09
C LEU A 103 6.63 4.93 0.94
N SER A 104 6.55 4.36 -0.26
CA SER A 104 5.93 5.03 -1.41
C SER A 104 4.48 5.37 -1.12
N LEU A 105 3.73 4.43 -0.54
CA LEU A 105 2.33 4.65 -0.19
C LEU A 105 2.18 5.64 0.98
N LEU A 106 3.06 5.59 1.97
CA LEU A 106 3.09 6.55 3.07
C LEU A 106 3.25 7.98 2.55
N VAL A 107 4.17 8.20 1.59
CA VAL A 107 4.36 9.51 0.96
C VAL A 107 3.11 9.93 0.20
N ALA A 108 2.52 9.05 -0.61
CA ALA A 108 1.27 9.35 -1.32
C ALA A 108 0.14 9.78 -0.35
N MET A 109 -0.08 9.00 0.71
CA MET A 109 -1.14 9.26 1.68
C MET A 109 -0.87 10.54 2.48
N ALA A 110 0.38 10.79 2.89
CA ALA A 110 0.76 11.99 3.61
C ALA A 110 0.59 13.25 2.76
N VAL A 111 1.08 13.26 1.51
CA VAL A 111 0.92 14.38 0.58
C VAL A 111 -0.56 14.68 0.34
N TYR A 112 -1.36 13.64 0.05
CA TYR A 112 -2.80 13.81 -0.17
C TYR A 112 -3.50 14.40 1.05
N THR A 113 -3.17 13.91 2.26
CA THR A 113 -3.77 14.39 3.51
C THR A 113 -3.39 15.84 3.80
N ILE A 114 -2.11 16.18 3.70
CA ILE A 114 -1.57 17.51 4.03
C ILE A 114 -2.12 18.56 3.05
N GLU A 115 -2.09 18.28 1.75
CA GLU A 115 -2.56 19.24 0.74
C GLU A 115 -4.07 19.45 0.84
N ARG A 116 -4.85 18.38 1.12
CA ARG A 116 -6.30 18.52 1.40
C ARG A 116 -6.59 19.28 2.69
N TRP A 117 -5.75 19.14 3.72
CA TRP A 117 -5.92 19.86 4.98
C TRP A 117 -5.66 21.36 4.84
N LYS A 118 -4.77 21.77 3.92
CA LYS A 118 -4.47 23.18 3.64
C LYS A 118 -5.59 23.89 2.87
N GLN A 119 -6.47 23.16 2.18
CA GLN A 119 -7.54 23.76 1.39
C GLN A 119 -8.57 24.42 2.33
N PRO A 120 -8.84 25.74 2.18
CA PRO A 120 -9.79 26.42 3.05
C PRO A 120 -11.19 25.83 2.86
N GLY A 121 -11.76 25.31 3.95
CA GLY A 121 -13.12 24.78 3.94
C GLY A 121 -14.12 25.86 3.54
N HIS A 122 -14.94 25.59 2.53
CA HIS A 122 -16.05 26.46 2.21
C HIS A 122 -17.20 26.24 3.20
N PRO A 123 -17.81 27.30 3.75
CA PRO A 123 -18.80 27.18 4.83
C PRO A 123 -20.09 26.44 4.43
N GLN A 124 -20.33 26.21 3.14
CA GLN A 124 -21.48 25.48 2.61
C GLN A 124 -21.16 24.06 2.09
N ILE A 125 -19.88 23.68 2.03
CA ILE A 125 -19.45 22.39 1.48
C ILE A 125 -18.70 21.65 2.58
N HIS A 126 -19.33 20.63 3.13
CA HIS A 126 -18.68 19.77 4.10
C HIS A 126 -17.89 18.70 3.36
N SER A 127 -16.62 18.56 3.70
CA SER A 127 -15.68 17.75 2.93
C SER A 127 -15.02 16.72 3.83
N PHE A 128 -15.03 15.47 3.40
CA PHE A 128 -14.62 14.33 4.23
C PHE A 128 -13.79 13.31 3.44
N PHE A 129 -12.87 12.67 4.15
CA PHE A 129 -12.18 11.47 3.66
C PHE A 129 -13.12 10.27 3.69
N SER A 130 -13.10 9.49 2.60
CA SER A 130 -13.98 8.32 2.45
C SER A 130 -13.20 7.01 2.49
N TRP A 131 -13.90 5.88 2.39
CA TRP A 131 -13.39 4.54 2.70
C TRP A 131 -12.16 4.15 1.86
N SER A 132 -12.04 4.63 0.62
CA SER A 132 -10.88 4.30 -0.23
C SER A 132 -9.60 4.95 0.29
N PHE A 133 -9.69 6.13 0.91
CA PHE A 133 -8.56 6.75 1.60
C PHE A 133 -8.11 5.91 2.80
N TYR A 134 -9.05 5.42 3.61
CA TYR A 134 -8.72 4.53 4.72
C TYR A 134 -8.11 3.20 4.26
N LEU A 135 -8.56 2.66 3.11
CA LEU A 135 -7.93 1.48 2.51
C LEU A 135 -6.49 1.74 2.06
N GLY A 136 -6.15 2.94 1.60
CA GLY A 136 -4.76 3.33 1.32
C GLY A 136 -3.89 3.30 2.58
N TRP A 137 -4.37 3.84 3.70
CA TRP A 137 -3.68 3.75 4.99
C TRP A 137 -3.58 2.32 5.51
N ALA A 138 -4.66 1.54 5.42
CA ALA A 138 -4.65 0.13 5.82
C ALA A 138 -3.64 -0.68 5.00
N SER A 139 -3.56 -0.45 3.69
CA SER A 139 -2.57 -1.07 2.80
C SER A 139 -1.14 -0.72 3.21
N THR A 140 -0.88 0.52 3.62
CA THR A 140 0.45 0.94 4.13
C THR A 140 0.87 0.10 5.33
N VAL A 141 -0.02 -0.08 6.31
CA VAL A 141 0.24 -0.91 7.50
C VAL A 141 0.45 -2.37 7.10
N LEU A 142 -0.37 -2.89 6.19
CA LEU A 142 -0.24 -4.27 5.70
C LEU A 142 1.11 -4.53 5.01
N PHE A 143 1.61 -3.59 4.21
CA PHE A 143 2.93 -3.72 3.59
C PHE A 143 4.07 -3.65 4.62
N LEU A 144 3.97 -2.81 5.66
CA LEU A 144 4.93 -2.79 6.78
C LEU A 144 4.94 -4.13 7.53
N CYS A 145 3.76 -4.69 7.82
CA CYS A 145 3.62 -6.00 8.44
C CYS A 145 4.22 -7.10 7.56
N ALA A 146 3.97 -7.08 6.25
CA ALA A 146 4.53 -8.04 5.31
C ALA A 146 6.07 -7.99 5.28
N GLY A 147 6.66 -6.78 5.28
CA GLY A 147 8.11 -6.58 5.40
C GLY A 147 8.65 -7.13 6.73
N GLY A 148 8.03 -6.78 7.86
CA GLY A 148 8.44 -7.26 9.18
C GLY A 148 8.37 -8.78 9.34
N LEU A 149 7.29 -9.41 8.84
CA LEU A 149 7.13 -10.86 8.86
C LEU A 149 8.15 -11.57 7.96
N SER A 150 8.45 -11.01 6.79
CA SER A 150 9.48 -11.52 5.87
C SER A 150 10.88 -11.45 6.49
N LEU A 151 11.19 -10.34 7.15
CA LEU A 151 12.44 -10.15 7.87
C LEU A 151 12.57 -11.12 9.05
N GLY A 152 11.50 -11.29 9.83
CA GLY A 152 11.44 -12.25 10.93
C GLY A 152 11.64 -13.70 10.46
N ALA A 153 11.07 -14.07 9.31
CA ALA A 153 11.29 -15.37 8.70
C ALA A 153 12.76 -15.57 8.29
N HIS A 154 13.40 -14.54 7.73
CA HIS A 154 14.82 -14.58 7.38
C HIS A 154 15.73 -14.79 8.62
N TYR A 155 15.50 -14.03 9.70
CA TYR A 155 16.28 -14.19 10.94
C TYR A 155 16.07 -15.55 11.62
N ARG A 156 14.85 -16.11 11.57
CA ARG A 156 14.57 -17.45 12.13
C ARG A 156 15.24 -18.56 11.34
N ALA A 157 15.28 -18.47 10.01
CA ALA A 157 15.98 -19.42 9.16
C ALA A 157 17.51 -19.38 9.36
N HIS A 158 18.06 -18.23 9.77
CA HIS A 158 19.49 -18.05 10.02
C HIS A 158 19.95 -18.40 11.44
N ARG A 159 19.06 -18.77 12.37
CA ARG A 159 19.45 -19.19 13.72
C ARG A 159 19.82 -20.68 13.69
N PRO A 160 21.10 -21.05 13.55
CA PRO A 160 21.50 -22.46 13.49
C PRO A 160 21.38 -23.04 14.89
N GLY A 161 21.04 -24.32 14.99
CA GLY A 161 20.72 -25.01 16.24
C GLY A 161 21.72 -24.76 17.37
N TYR A 162 21.21 -24.24 18.49
CA TYR A 162 21.80 -24.44 19.81
C TYR A 162 21.12 -25.60 20.57
N GLU A 163 20.12 -26.25 19.96
CA GLU A 163 19.35 -27.37 20.53
C GLU A 163 19.88 -28.74 20.08
N ALA A 164 21.12 -28.80 19.59
CA ALA A 164 21.81 -30.03 19.24
C ALA A 164 23.13 -30.11 20.00
N MET A 165 23.04 -30.17 21.33
CA MET A 165 24.11 -30.63 22.22
C MET A 165 23.51 -31.47 23.33
#